data_AF-A0A151BBA1-F1
#
_entry.id   AF-A0A151BBA1-F1
#
_cell.length_a   1.000
_cell.length_b   1.000
_cell.length_c   1.000
_cell.angle_alpha   90.00
_cell.angle_beta   90.00
_cell.angle_gamma   90.00
#
_symmetry.space_group_name_H-M   'P 1'
#
loop_
_entity.id
_entity.type
_entity.pdbx_description
1 polymer ?
#
loop_
_entity_poly.entity_id
_entity_poly.type
_entity_poly.pdbx_seq_one_letter_code
_entity_poly.pdbx_strand_id
1 'polypeptide(L)'
;RKRFPHPLIVVDPVDPRRNAAAAVRIESLCKFITASKLLLKKPSKVFFDPPEPKTLTSEEFSKRVSSRDLDLVAVVFGPVEAVPDVVWGQLYRSLDSLKSLLENWGFKVYRARVWTDEKTATVLLFELEKSILTRFRLHRGPPVFSEEFWRFMDKYLGSSSVASGPWVEGDRLMVEVERRFKDAAILLRSCLENDGGASVGVRGKVAEAVKRGFRVLRNLELWEVLKSNDRFNRYMSEFLDGLPTWLKSWVEEHSKGE
;
A
#
# COMPACT_ATOMS: atom_id res chain seq x y z
N ARG A 1 -12.18 9.24 20.63
CA ARG A 1 -13.29 8.93 19.68
C ARG A 1 -13.33 10.04 18.63
N LYS A 2 -13.25 9.71 17.32
CA LYS A 2 -13.48 10.71 16.26
C LYS A 2 -14.92 11.20 16.34
N ARG A 3 -15.15 12.50 16.54
CA ARG A 3 -16.50 13.11 16.65
C ARG A 3 -17.27 13.11 15.33
N PHE A 4 -16.58 12.96 14.19
CA PHE A 4 -17.21 12.92 12.86
C PHE A 4 -16.54 11.86 11.98
N PRO A 5 -17.31 11.09 11.19
CA PRO A 5 -16.77 10.05 10.31
C PRO A 5 -16.06 10.63 9.07
N HIS A 6 -16.42 11.86 8.65
CA HIS A 6 -15.87 12.52 7.48
C HIS A 6 -14.79 13.55 7.85
N PRO A 7 -13.76 13.74 7.02
CA PRO A 7 -12.67 14.68 7.32
C PRO A 7 -13.08 16.15 7.13
N LEU A 8 -14.11 16.40 6.33
CA LEU A 8 -14.68 17.71 6.07
C LEU A 8 -16.20 17.58 5.97
N ILE A 9 -16.92 18.50 6.60
CA ILE A 9 -18.38 18.61 6.51
C ILE A 9 -18.68 19.94 5.85
N VAL A 10 -19.26 19.88 4.65
CA VAL A 10 -19.80 21.05 3.94
C VAL A 10 -21.29 20.78 3.79
N VAL A 11 -22.12 21.58 4.48
CA VAL A 11 -23.57 21.46 4.41
C VAL A 11 -24.02 21.90 3.02
N ASP A 12 -24.76 21.03 2.32
CA ASP A 12 -25.34 21.35 1.02
C ASP A 12 -26.42 22.45 1.19
N PRO A 13 -26.37 23.56 0.44
CA PRO A 13 -27.35 24.64 0.55
C PRO A 13 -28.77 24.24 0.13
N VAL A 14 -28.93 23.14 -0.62
CA VAL A 14 -30.24 22.63 -1.08
C VAL A 14 -30.78 21.55 -0.15
N ASP A 15 -29.92 20.71 0.45
CA ASP A 15 -30.30 19.66 1.41
C ASP A 15 -29.41 19.69 2.66
N PRO A 16 -29.86 20.28 3.79
CA PRO A 16 -29.07 20.38 5.02
C PRO A 16 -28.62 19.04 5.63
N ARG A 17 -29.22 17.91 5.21
CA ARG A 17 -28.82 16.57 5.68
C ARG A 17 -27.66 15.99 4.87
N ARG A 18 -27.29 16.61 3.75
CA ARG A 18 -26.23 16.14 2.85
C ARG A 18 -24.91 16.83 3.14
N ASN A 19 -23.85 16.03 3.25
CA ASN A 19 -22.47 16.52 3.23
C ASN A 19 -21.96 16.59 1.80
N ALA A 20 -21.84 17.78 1.23
CA ALA A 20 -21.29 18.00 -0.11
C ALA A 20 -19.82 17.55 -0.24
N ALA A 21 -19.09 17.46 0.88
CA ALA A 21 -17.70 16.99 0.93
C ALA A 21 -17.56 15.50 1.30
N ALA A 22 -18.62 14.69 1.25
CA ALA A 22 -18.59 13.29 1.69
C ALA A 22 -17.55 12.43 0.95
N ALA A 23 -17.26 12.73 -0.32
CA ALA A 23 -16.27 12.03 -1.12
C ALA A 23 -14.81 12.46 -0.84
N VAL A 24 -14.60 13.56 -0.10
CA VAL A 24 -13.26 14.09 0.17
C VAL A 24 -12.55 13.19 1.17
N ARG A 25 -11.37 12.73 0.78
CA ARG A 25 -10.48 11.94 1.64
C ARG A 25 -9.64 12.84 2.53
N ILE A 26 -9.27 12.32 3.70
CA ILE A 26 -8.38 13.03 4.61
C ILE A 26 -7.03 13.36 3.95
N GLU A 27 -6.48 12.44 3.14
CA GLU A 27 -5.22 12.69 2.42
C GLU A 27 -5.35 13.84 1.42
N SER A 28 -6.44 13.89 0.64
CA SER A 28 -6.71 14.97 -0.31
C SER A 28 -6.89 16.30 0.40
N LEU A 29 -7.63 16.32 1.52
CA LEU A 29 -7.79 17.52 2.35
C LEU A 29 -6.45 18.01 2.91
N CYS A 30 -5.62 17.10 3.45
CA CYS A 30 -4.30 17.47 3.98
C CYS A 30 -3.35 17.99 2.89
N LYS A 31 -3.39 17.40 1.68
CA LYS A 31 -2.65 17.91 0.52
C LYS A 31 -3.10 19.33 0.17
N PHE A 32 -4.41 19.57 0.11
CA PHE A 32 -4.98 20.89 -0.14
C PHE A 32 -4.52 21.90 0.92
N ILE A 33 -4.68 21.59 2.22
CA ILE A 33 -4.23 22.46 3.31
C ILE A 33 -2.72 22.78 3.19
N THR A 34 -1.90 21.79 2.84
CA THR A 34 -0.45 21.98 2.67
C THR A 34 -0.15 22.93 1.51
N ALA A 35 -0.76 22.70 0.35
CA ALA A 35 -0.61 23.59 -0.81
C ALA A 35 -1.10 25.01 -0.50
N SER A 36 -2.25 25.17 0.18
CA SER A 36 -2.78 26.48 0.59
C SER A 36 -1.83 27.23 1.52
N LYS A 37 -1.25 26.55 2.52
CA LYS A 37 -0.28 27.17 3.43
C LYS A 37 0.96 27.67 2.70
N LEU A 38 1.48 26.89 1.75
CA LEU A 38 2.67 27.26 0.99
C LEU A 38 2.36 28.37 -0.03
N LEU A 39 1.20 28.32 -0.68
CA LEU A 39 0.71 29.38 -1.56
C LEU A 39 0.59 30.72 -0.81
N LEU A 40 0.01 30.72 0.39
CA LEU A 40 -0.11 31.93 1.21
C LEU A 40 1.25 32.44 1.71
N LYS A 41 2.21 31.54 1.97
CA LYS A 41 3.56 31.92 2.41
C LYS A 41 4.38 32.52 1.28
N LYS A 42 4.41 31.87 0.11
CA LYS A 42 5.17 32.32 -1.07
C LYS A 42 4.41 31.90 -2.34
N PRO A 43 3.57 32.79 -2.90
CA PRO A 43 2.75 32.47 -4.07
C PRO A 43 3.61 32.07 -5.27
N SER A 44 3.16 31.07 -6.03
CA SER A 44 3.79 30.67 -7.29
C SER A 44 2.76 30.10 -8.26
N LYS A 45 3.05 30.19 -9.57
CA LYS A 45 2.24 29.58 -10.64
C LYS A 45 2.25 28.05 -10.58
N VAL A 46 3.26 27.46 -9.96
CA VAL A 46 3.42 25.99 -9.83
C VAL A 46 2.27 25.28 -9.11
N PHE A 47 1.52 25.99 -8.26
CA PHE A 47 0.33 25.43 -7.60
C PHE A 47 -0.86 25.27 -8.56
N PHE A 48 -0.84 25.98 -9.69
CA PHE A 48 -1.88 25.97 -10.71
C PHE A 48 -1.47 25.20 -11.95
N ASP A 49 -0.18 25.27 -12.31
CA ASP A 49 0.41 24.60 -13.47
C ASP A 49 1.76 23.96 -13.09
N PRO A 50 1.73 22.84 -12.33
CA PRO A 50 2.95 22.12 -11.99
C PRO A 50 3.52 21.42 -13.23
N PRO A 51 4.86 21.37 -13.39
CA PRO A 51 5.44 20.63 -14.50
C PRO A 51 5.11 19.14 -14.39
N GLU A 52 5.10 18.44 -15.52
CA GLU A 52 4.95 16.98 -15.50
C GLU A 52 6.17 16.32 -14.84
N PRO A 53 5.97 15.25 -14.04
CA PRO A 53 7.09 14.43 -13.60
C PRO A 53 7.86 13.89 -14.81
N LYS A 54 9.18 13.88 -14.74
CA LYS A 54 10.01 13.25 -15.77
C LYS A 54 9.87 11.74 -15.71
N THR A 55 9.85 11.09 -16.87
CA THR A 55 10.01 9.64 -16.95
C THR A 55 11.41 9.25 -16.50
N LEU A 56 11.51 8.08 -15.87
CA LEU A 56 12.74 7.45 -15.45
C LEU A 56 13.31 6.60 -16.57
N THR A 57 14.63 6.62 -16.73
CA THR A 57 15.34 5.57 -17.45
C THR A 57 15.44 4.29 -16.62
N SER A 58 15.86 3.19 -17.24
CA SER A 58 16.08 1.91 -16.56
C SER A 58 17.13 2.05 -15.44
N GLU A 59 18.21 2.77 -15.73
CA GLU A 59 19.32 3.02 -14.81
C GLU A 59 18.86 3.89 -13.63
N GLU A 60 18.09 4.94 -13.90
CA GLU A 60 17.54 5.81 -12.86
C GLU A 60 16.58 5.07 -11.95
N PHE A 61 15.67 4.28 -12.52
CA PHE A 61 14.74 3.46 -11.76
C PHE A 61 15.48 2.46 -10.87
N SER A 62 16.43 1.72 -11.44
CA SER A 62 17.23 0.74 -10.71
C SER A 62 18.01 1.36 -9.56
N LYS A 63 18.65 2.51 -9.79
CA LYS A 63 19.38 3.25 -8.77
C LYS A 63 18.46 3.72 -7.63
N ARG A 64 17.28 4.28 -7.95
CA ARG A 64 16.34 4.79 -6.93
C ARG A 64 15.67 3.68 -6.11
N VAL A 65 15.39 2.52 -6.71
CA VAL A 65 14.84 1.37 -5.99
C VAL A 65 15.91 0.78 -5.06
N SER A 66 17.14 0.61 -5.55
CA SER A 66 18.21 -0.04 -4.79
C SER A 66 18.77 0.83 -3.66
N SER A 67 18.65 2.16 -3.72
CA SER A 67 19.24 3.07 -2.73
C SER A 67 18.48 3.19 -1.41
N ARG A 68 17.24 2.68 -1.33
CA ARG A 68 16.34 2.95 -0.19
C ARG A 68 16.29 1.82 0.85
N ASP A 69 16.92 0.68 0.59
CA ASP A 69 16.84 -0.56 1.38
C ASP A 69 15.41 -1.02 1.74
N LEU A 70 14.43 -0.55 0.95
CA LEU A 70 13.02 -0.92 0.99
C LEU A 70 12.68 -1.70 -0.27
N ASP A 71 11.70 -2.58 -0.16
CA ASP A 71 11.22 -3.36 -1.30
C ASP A 71 9.89 -2.81 -1.84
N LEU A 72 9.74 -2.86 -3.16
CA LEU A 72 8.49 -2.62 -3.85
C LEU A 72 7.85 -3.94 -4.26
N VAL A 73 6.56 -4.08 -4.00
CA VAL A 73 5.74 -5.20 -4.49
C VAL A 73 4.48 -4.62 -5.11
N ALA A 74 4.13 -5.06 -6.31
CA ALA A 74 2.99 -4.57 -7.05
C ALA A 74 2.12 -5.72 -7.58
N VAL A 75 0.81 -5.60 -7.42
CA VAL A 75 -0.17 -6.43 -8.13
C VAL A 75 -0.65 -5.65 -9.35
N VAL A 76 -0.41 -6.19 -10.54
CA VAL A 76 -0.71 -5.55 -11.83
C VAL A 76 -1.75 -6.38 -12.58
N PHE A 77 -2.85 -5.75 -12.99
CA PHE A 77 -3.95 -6.39 -13.73
C PHE A 77 -4.61 -5.40 -14.69
N GLY A 78 -5.55 -5.88 -15.49
CA GLY A 78 -6.27 -5.06 -16.48
C GLY A 78 -7.20 -3.99 -15.87
N PRO A 79 -7.95 -3.27 -16.70
CA PRO A 79 -8.94 -2.29 -16.23
C PRO A 79 -10.08 -2.98 -15.44
N VAL A 80 -10.67 -2.22 -14.52
CA VAL A 80 -11.85 -2.63 -13.75
C VAL A 80 -13.09 -2.09 -14.45
N GLU A 81 -14.00 -2.97 -14.87
CA GLU A 81 -15.23 -2.59 -15.57
C GLU A 81 -16.30 -2.08 -14.60
N ALA A 82 -16.28 -0.77 -14.35
CA ALA A 82 -17.33 -0.05 -13.63
C ALA A 82 -17.24 1.46 -13.94
N VAL A 83 -18.22 2.23 -13.49
CA VAL A 83 -18.14 3.70 -13.52
C VAL A 83 -16.98 4.18 -12.62
N PRO A 84 -16.27 5.28 -12.96
CA PRO A 84 -15.04 5.71 -12.28
C PRO A 84 -15.16 5.77 -10.75
N ASP A 85 -16.24 6.33 -10.22
CA ASP A 85 -16.47 6.45 -8.77
C ASP A 85 -16.51 5.08 -8.07
N VAL A 86 -17.11 4.09 -8.73
CA VAL A 86 -17.17 2.71 -8.23
C VAL A 86 -15.80 2.05 -8.35
N VAL A 87 -15.07 2.27 -9.45
CA VAL A 87 -13.71 1.75 -9.67
C VAL A 87 -12.81 2.18 -8.52
N TRP A 88 -12.69 3.49 -8.28
CA TRP A 88 -11.83 4.01 -7.22
C TRP A 88 -12.25 3.50 -5.84
N GLY A 89 -13.55 3.56 -5.50
CA GLY A 89 -14.05 3.05 -4.24
C GLY A 89 -13.75 1.57 -3.98
N GLN A 90 -13.72 0.75 -5.03
CA GLN A 90 -13.37 -0.67 -4.93
C GLN A 90 -11.85 -0.90 -4.88
N LEU A 91 -11.07 -0.17 -5.68
CA LEU A 91 -9.61 -0.28 -5.69
C LEU A 91 -9.00 0.07 -4.33
N TYR A 92 -9.42 1.17 -3.73
CA TYR A 92 -8.88 1.58 -2.44
C TYR A 92 -9.26 0.62 -1.31
N ARG A 93 -10.51 0.14 -1.27
CA ARG A 93 -10.90 -0.88 -0.29
C ARG A 93 -10.14 -2.19 -0.49
N SER A 94 -9.83 -2.55 -1.73
CA SER A 94 -9.03 -3.75 -2.04
C SER A 94 -7.56 -3.56 -1.65
N LEU A 95 -7.00 -2.36 -1.89
CA LEU A 95 -5.67 -1.99 -1.44
C LEU A 95 -5.56 -2.09 0.10
N ASP A 96 -6.54 -1.57 0.84
CA ASP A 96 -6.55 -1.64 2.30
C ASP A 96 -6.64 -3.09 2.82
N SER A 97 -7.46 -3.93 2.17
CA SER A 97 -7.55 -5.35 2.50
C SER A 97 -6.22 -6.08 2.28
N LEU A 98 -5.57 -5.87 1.13
CA LEU A 98 -4.28 -6.50 0.81
C LEU A 98 -3.14 -5.93 1.66
N LYS A 99 -3.17 -4.64 1.99
CA LYS A 99 -2.25 -4.04 2.95
C LYS A 99 -2.37 -4.72 4.32
N SER A 100 -3.60 -4.84 4.82
CA SER A 100 -3.88 -5.49 6.11
C SER A 100 -3.46 -6.97 6.09
N LEU A 101 -3.65 -7.66 4.97
CA LEU A 101 -3.16 -9.02 4.77
C LEU A 101 -1.64 -9.07 4.93
N LEU A 102 -0.89 -8.22 4.22
CA LEU A 102 0.57 -8.16 4.33
C LEU A 102 1.02 -7.89 5.78
N GLU A 103 0.41 -6.92 6.46
CA GLU A 103 0.71 -6.58 7.86
C GLU A 103 0.42 -7.74 8.81
N ASN A 104 -0.71 -8.45 8.63
CA ASN A 104 -1.07 -9.62 9.44
C ASN A 104 -0.10 -10.80 9.26
N TRP A 105 0.55 -10.90 8.09
CA TRP A 105 1.62 -11.87 7.83
C TRP A 105 3.01 -11.40 8.28
N GLY A 106 3.09 -10.21 8.87
CA GLY A 106 4.29 -9.65 9.49
C GLY A 106 5.15 -8.79 8.56
N PHE A 107 4.67 -8.47 7.35
CA PHE A 107 5.35 -7.52 6.48
C PHE A 107 5.03 -6.09 6.93
N LYS A 108 6.06 -5.28 7.17
CA LYS A 108 5.89 -3.88 7.55
C LYS A 108 5.68 -3.03 6.29
N VAL A 109 4.48 -2.50 6.10
CA VAL A 109 4.10 -1.68 4.94
C VAL A 109 4.31 -0.19 5.24
N TYR A 110 5.16 0.47 4.47
CA TYR A 110 5.44 1.91 4.60
C TYR A 110 4.41 2.73 3.84
N ARG A 111 4.17 2.38 2.58
CA ARG A 111 3.20 3.05 1.71
C ARG A 111 2.45 2.02 0.89
N ALA A 112 1.16 2.28 0.68
CA ALA A 112 0.33 1.53 -0.25
C ALA A 112 -0.37 2.53 -1.18
N ARG A 113 -0.42 2.25 -2.48
CA ARG A 113 -1.01 3.16 -3.47
C ARG A 113 -1.76 2.41 -4.57
N VAL A 114 -2.80 3.05 -5.07
CA VAL A 114 -3.49 2.65 -6.30
C VAL A 114 -3.00 3.54 -7.42
N TRP A 115 -2.73 2.94 -8.58
CA TRP A 115 -2.57 3.64 -9.84
C TRP A 115 -3.37 2.93 -10.93
N THR A 116 -3.99 3.68 -11.83
CA THR A 116 -4.60 3.14 -13.05
C THR A 116 -4.67 4.24 -14.10
N ASP A 117 -4.57 3.86 -15.37
CA ASP A 117 -4.92 4.74 -16.49
C ASP A 117 -6.38 4.56 -16.96
N GLU A 118 -7.17 3.78 -16.21
CA GLU A 118 -8.57 3.41 -16.44
C GLU A 118 -8.84 2.69 -17.77
N LYS A 119 -7.79 2.39 -18.54
CA LYS A 119 -7.89 1.87 -19.91
C LYS A 119 -7.19 0.53 -20.08
N THR A 120 -5.94 0.45 -19.64
CA THR A 120 -5.04 -0.67 -19.96
C THR A 120 -4.53 -1.38 -18.72
N ALA A 121 -4.22 -0.64 -17.66
CA ALA A 121 -3.54 -1.20 -16.51
C ALA A 121 -4.03 -0.61 -15.18
N THR A 122 -4.04 -1.47 -14.17
CA THR A 122 -4.28 -1.15 -12.78
C THR A 122 -3.14 -1.74 -11.94
N VAL A 123 -2.62 -0.95 -11.01
CA VAL A 123 -1.51 -1.30 -10.13
C VAL A 123 -1.89 -1.03 -8.69
N LEU A 124 -1.81 -2.07 -7.86
CA LEU A 124 -1.83 -1.95 -6.39
C LEU A 124 -0.38 -2.08 -5.92
N LEU A 125 0.22 -0.96 -5.53
CA LEU A 125 1.63 -0.84 -5.18
C LEU A 125 1.81 -0.81 -3.66
N PHE A 126 2.77 -1.57 -3.16
CA PHE A 126 3.17 -1.64 -1.76
C PHE A 126 4.67 -1.39 -1.65
N GLU A 127 5.07 -0.47 -0.77
CA GLU A 127 6.45 -0.28 -0.35
C GLU A 127 6.61 -0.90 1.04
N LEU A 128 7.51 -1.86 1.17
CA LEU A 128 7.72 -2.71 2.32
C LEU A 128 9.12 -2.47 2.91
N GLU A 129 9.26 -2.65 4.21
CA GLU A 129 10.59 -2.71 4.85
C GLU A 129 11.45 -3.82 4.23
N LYS A 130 10.87 -5.02 4.12
CA LYS A 130 11.40 -6.16 3.36
C LYS A 130 10.24 -6.94 2.76
N SER A 131 10.42 -7.41 1.54
CA SER A 131 9.50 -8.31 0.82
C SER A 131 9.81 -9.78 1.08
N ILE A 132 11.00 -10.10 1.58
CA ILE A 132 11.41 -11.43 2.03
C ILE A 132 11.77 -11.34 3.50
N LEU A 133 11.00 -12.01 4.34
CA LEU A 133 11.24 -12.12 5.78
C LEU A 133 12.13 -13.34 6.08
N THR A 134 12.64 -13.38 7.30
CA THR A 134 13.29 -14.56 7.86
C THR A 134 12.35 -15.76 7.84
N ARG A 135 12.91 -16.98 7.75
CA ARG A 135 12.15 -18.23 7.66
C ARG A 135 11.21 -18.43 8.86
N PHE A 136 11.66 -18.06 10.04
CA PHE A 136 10.93 -18.26 11.29
C PHE A 136 10.33 -16.94 11.79
N ARG A 137 9.25 -17.06 12.57
CA ARG A 137 8.69 -15.96 13.33
C ARG A 137 8.57 -16.34 14.79
N LEU A 138 8.76 -15.36 15.65
CA LEU A 138 8.44 -15.50 17.06
C LEU A 138 6.92 -15.46 17.24
N HIS A 139 6.34 -16.51 17.79
CA HIS A 139 4.94 -16.58 18.15
C HIS A 139 4.79 -16.45 19.67
N ARG A 140 4.11 -15.37 20.09
CA ARG A 140 3.78 -15.10 21.48
C ARG A 140 2.51 -15.87 21.85
N GLY A 141 2.68 -16.84 22.75
CA GLY A 141 1.62 -17.65 23.30
C GLY A 141 0.88 -16.98 24.46
N PRO A 142 -0.03 -17.75 25.10
CA PRO A 142 -0.73 -17.29 26.28
C PRO A 142 0.23 -17.18 27.48
N PRO A 143 -0.19 -16.49 28.56
CA PRO A 143 0.47 -16.60 29.84
C PRO A 143 0.50 -18.04 30.36
N VAL A 144 1.51 -18.41 31.14
CA VAL A 144 1.69 -19.80 31.64
C VAL A 144 0.57 -20.28 32.56
N PHE A 145 -0.11 -19.35 33.23
CA PHE A 145 -1.27 -19.60 34.10
C PHE A 145 -2.61 -19.57 33.36
N SER A 146 -2.61 -19.40 32.05
CA SER A 146 -3.81 -19.45 31.22
C SER A 146 -4.29 -20.89 31.03
N GLU A 147 -5.60 -21.10 30.96
CA GLU A 147 -6.19 -22.39 30.57
C GLU A 147 -5.78 -22.80 29.13
N GLU A 148 -5.40 -21.83 28.28
CA GLU A 148 -4.90 -22.07 26.92
C GLU A 148 -3.47 -22.64 26.90
N PHE A 149 -2.80 -22.79 28.05
CA PHE A 149 -1.46 -23.35 28.17
C PHE A 149 -1.34 -24.70 27.46
N TRP A 150 -2.22 -25.65 27.80
CA TRP A 150 -2.14 -27.00 27.27
C TRP A 150 -2.37 -27.06 25.76
N ARG A 151 -3.33 -26.27 25.24
CA ARG A 151 -3.54 -26.15 23.78
C ARG A 151 -2.33 -25.62 23.04
N PHE A 152 -1.60 -24.68 23.65
CA PHE A 152 -0.34 -24.19 23.07
C PHE A 152 0.72 -25.29 23.07
N MET A 153 0.90 -25.98 24.20
CA MET A 153 1.87 -27.07 24.33
C MET A 153 1.56 -28.20 23.35
N ASP A 154 0.31 -28.65 23.25
CA ASP A 154 -0.12 -29.71 22.31
C ASP A 154 0.18 -29.36 20.86
N LYS A 155 0.06 -28.08 20.51
CA LYS A 155 0.27 -27.60 19.14
C LYS A 155 1.75 -27.49 18.77
N TYR A 156 2.60 -27.09 19.72
CA TYR A 156 3.96 -26.65 19.42
C TYR A 156 5.06 -27.54 20.00
N LEU A 157 4.82 -28.22 21.12
CA LEU A 157 5.83 -29.11 21.72
C LEU A 157 6.09 -30.30 20.77
N GLY A 158 7.34 -30.44 20.32
CA GLY A 158 7.74 -31.51 19.39
C GLY A 158 7.21 -31.36 17.96
N SER A 159 6.58 -30.25 17.61
CA SER A 159 6.09 -29.99 16.25
C SER A 159 7.25 -29.76 15.27
N SER A 160 7.21 -30.39 14.10
CA SER A 160 8.22 -30.19 13.04
C SER A 160 8.25 -28.77 12.47
N SER A 161 7.19 -27.99 12.70
CA SER A 161 7.11 -26.58 12.30
C SER A 161 7.80 -25.63 13.27
N VAL A 162 8.30 -26.14 14.40
CA VAL A 162 8.99 -25.37 15.44
C VAL A 162 10.49 -25.51 15.27
N ALA A 163 11.18 -24.38 15.18
CA ALA A 163 12.64 -24.34 15.15
C ALA A 163 13.24 -24.31 16.56
N SER A 164 12.57 -23.61 17.49
CA SER A 164 13.01 -23.45 18.87
C SER A 164 11.82 -23.26 19.80
N GLY A 165 11.93 -23.80 21.01
CA GLY A 165 10.90 -23.77 22.03
C GLY A 165 9.92 -24.95 22.02
N PRO A 166 8.81 -24.85 22.77
CA PRO A 166 8.40 -23.70 23.59
C PRO A 166 9.38 -23.32 24.73
N TRP A 167 9.51 -22.03 25.05
CA TRP A 167 10.16 -21.55 26.28
C TRP A 167 9.29 -20.50 26.98
N VAL A 168 9.66 -20.13 28.22
CA VAL A 168 8.97 -19.08 28.98
C VAL A 168 9.79 -17.79 28.91
N GLU A 169 9.14 -16.69 28.55
CA GLU A 169 9.71 -15.34 28.59
C GLU A 169 8.74 -14.39 29.30
N GLY A 170 9.15 -13.87 30.46
CA GLY A 170 8.24 -13.17 31.37
C GLY A 170 7.15 -14.12 31.88
N ASP A 171 5.89 -13.76 31.67
CA ASP A 171 4.73 -14.56 32.06
C ASP A 171 4.23 -15.48 30.92
N ARG A 172 4.85 -15.46 29.74
CA ARG A 172 4.28 -16.05 28.51
C ARG A 172 5.10 -17.17 27.91
N LEU A 173 4.39 -18.07 27.25
CA LEU A 173 4.98 -19.06 26.35
C LEU A 173 5.41 -18.41 25.04
N MET A 174 6.58 -18.80 24.57
CA MET A 174 7.19 -18.31 23.34
C MET A 174 7.64 -19.50 22.49
N VAL A 175 7.55 -19.35 21.17
CA VAL A 175 8.02 -20.37 20.23
C VAL A 175 8.47 -19.73 18.92
N GLU A 176 9.56 -20.23 18.33
CA GLU A 176 9.92 -19.91 16.95
C GLU A 176 9.30 -20.92 16.00
N VAL A 177 8.42 -20.45 15.13
CA VAL A 177 7.68 -21.27 14.18
C VAL A 177 7.96 -20.87 12.74
N GLU A 178 7.98 -21.84 11.85
CA GLU A 178 8.17 -21.61 10.43
C GLU A 178 7.03 -20.77 9.84
N ARG A 179 7.39 -19.76 9.05
CA ARG A 179 6.41 -18.96 8.31
C ARG A 179 5.89 -19.76 7.13
N ARG A 180 4.57 -19.89 7.03
CA ARG A 180 3.92 -20.40 5.82
C ARG A 180 4.25 -19.55 4.59
N PHE A 181 4.32 -18.22 4.76
CA PHE A 181 4.76 -17.29 3.72
C PHE A 181 5.83 -16.35 4.27
N LYS A 182 7.05 -16.47 3.73
CA LYS A 182 8.15 -15.53 3.98
C LYS A 182 8.31 -14.48 2.89
N ASP A 183 7.75 -14.74 1.71
CA ASP A 183 7.84 -13.85 0.54
C ASP A 183 6.47 -13.21 0.26
N ALA A 184 6.43 -11.89 0.25
CA ALA A 184 5.21 -11.10 0.04
C ALA A 184 4.60 -11.33 -1.35
N ALA A 185 5.41 -11.51 -2.38
CA ALA A 185 4.92 -11.76 -3.72
C ALA A 185 4.28 -13.15 -3.83
N ILE A 186 4.85 -14.16 -3.15
CA ILE A 186 4.26 -15.51 -3.08
C ILE A 186 2.93 -15.47 -2.30
N LEU A 187 2.88 -14.77 -1.16
CA LEU A 187 1.64 -14.60 -0.40
C LEU A 187 0.54 -13.98 -1.27
N LEU A 188 0.82 -12.85 -1.93
CA LEU A 188 -0.15 -12.17 -2.79
C LEU A 188 -0.58 -13.07 -3.95
N ARG A 189 0.34 -13.75 -4.64
CA ARG A 189 -0.01 -14.70 -5.70
C ARG A 189 -0.97 -15.78 -5.18
N SER A 190 -0.61 -16.45 -4.10
CA SER A 190 -1.41 -17.54 -3.54
C SER A 190 -2.81 -17.10 -3.10
N CYS A 191 -2.96 -15.90 -2.56
CA CYS A 191 -4.26 -15.36 -2.14
C CYS A 191 -5.13 -14.89 -3.32
N LEU A 192 -4.53 -14.48 -4.44
CA LEU A 192 -5.25 -13.92 -5.59
C LEU A 192 -5.60 -14.95 -6.67
N GLU A 193 -4.85 -16.05 -6.74
CA GLU A 193 -4.91 -17.05 -7.82
C GLU A 193 -6.29 -17.69 -8.01
N ASN A 194 -6.98 -18.06 -6.92
CA ASN A 194 -8.23 -18.83 -7.02
C ASN A 194 -9.47 -17.95 -7.24
N ASP A 195 -9.64 -16.91 -6.42
CA ASP A 195 -10.86 -16.12 -6.37
C ASP A 195 -10.65 -14.61 -6.62
N GLY A 196 -9.48 -14.22 -7.14
CA GLY A 196 -9.12 -12.81 -7.33
C GLY A 196 -8.90 -12.06 -6.01
N GLY A 197 -8.80 -12.78 -4.89
CA GLY A 197 -8.65 -12.24 -3.54
C GLY A 197 -9.96 -11.95 -2.82
N ALA A 198 -11.10 -12.42 -3.31
CA ALA A 198 -12.40 -12.19 -2.69
C ALA A 198 -12.42 -12.70 -1.23
N SER A 199 -11.84 -13.88 -0.99
CA SER A 199 -11.67 -14.51 0.34
C SER A 199 -10.80 -13.70 1.30
N VAL A 200 -9.92 -12.84 0.78
CA VAL A 200 -9.07 -11.93 1.58
C VAL A 200 -9.54 -10.47 1.51
N GLY A 201 -10.77 -10.23 1.05
CA GLY A 201 -11.43 -8.93 1.12
C GLY A 201 -11.21 -8.00 -0.09
N VAL A 202 -10.67 -8.50 -1.21
CA VAL A 202 -10.69 -7.77 -2.49
C VAL A 202 -12.13 -7.63 -2.97
N ARG A 203 -12.50 -6.45 -3.49
CA ARG A 203 -13.88 -6.13 -3.88
C ARG A 203 -14.25 -6.77 -5.22
N GLY A 204 -15.52 -7.13 -5.39
CA GLY A 204 -16.00 -7.98 -6.48
C GLY A 204 -15.50 -7.58 -7.87
N LYS A 205 -15.60 -6.31 -8.26
CA LYS A 205 -15.14 -5.87 -9.60
C LYS A 205 -13.63 -5.91 -9.76
N VAL A 206 -12.90 -5.66 -8.68
CA VAL A 206 -11.43 -5.78 -8.67
C VAL A 206 -11.04 -7.26 -8.72
N ALA A 207 -11.70 -8.12 -7.95
CA ALA A 207 -11.47 -9.56 -7.95
C ALA A 207 -11.78 -10.18 -9.33
N GLU A 208 -12.87 -9.76 -9.99
CA GLU A 208 -13.19 -10.13 -11.37
C GLU A 208 -12.05 -9.73 -12.34
N ALA A 209 -11.54 -8.50 -12.23
CA ALA A 209 -10.44 -8.04 -13.07
C ALA A 209 -9.14 -8.82 -12.82
N VAL A 210 -8.82 -9.13 -11.56
CA VAL A 210 -7.66 -9.95 -11.18
C VAL A 210 -7.80 -11.38 -11.70
N LYS A 211 -8.99 -11.99 -11.63
CA LYS A 211 -9.26 -13.34 -12.14
C LYS A 211 -9.00 -13.49 -13.64
N ARG A 212 -9.23 -12.43 -14.42
CA ARG A 212 -8.93 -12.44 -15.87
C ARG A 212 -7.43 -12.53 -16.16
N GLY A 213 -6.61 -12.11 -15.21
CA GLY A 213 -5.17 -12.16 -15.30
C GLY A 213 -4.51 -11.08 -14.46
N PHE A 214 -3.50 -11.48 -13.69
CA PHE A 214 -2.68 -10.57 -12.91
C PHE A 214 -1.22 -11.02 -12.89
N ARG A 215 -0.34 -10.09 -12.55
CA ARG A 215 1.07 -10.34 -12.27
C ARG A 215 1.40 -9.75 -10.91
N VAL A 216 2.30 -10.40 -10.17
CA VAL A 216 2.90 -9.83 -8.97
C VAL A 216 4.37 -9.57 -9.26
N LEU A 217 4.73 -8.31 -9.28
CA LEU A 217 6.06 -7.82 -9.63
C LEU A 217 6.76 -7.28 -8.38
N ARG A 218 8.06 -7.50 -8.29
CA ARG A 218 8.91 -7.01 -7.19
C ARG A 218 10.07 -6.18 -7.71
N ASN A 219 10.34 -5.05 -7.06
CA ASN A 219 11.51 -4.20 -7.30
C ASN A 219 11.72 -3.89 -8.79
N LEU A 220 12.81 -4.38 -9.39
CA LEU A 220 13.18 -4.10 -10.77
C LEU A 220 12.23 -4.72 -11.79
N GLU A 221 11.47 -5.75 -11.42
CA GLU A 221 10.46 -6.36 -12.30
C GLU A 221 9.37 -5.36 -12.70
N LEU A 222 9.11 -4.33 -11.87
CA LEU A 222 8.17 -3.27 -12.22
C LEU A 222 8.59 -2.51 -13.50
N TRP A 223 9.88 -2.52 -13.87
CA TRP A 223 10.36 -1.85 -15.08
C TRP A 223 9.62 -2.30 -16.34
N GLU A 224 9.12 -3.55 -16.38
CA GLU A 224 8.31 -4.04 -17.50
C GLU A 224 7.05 -3.22 -17.75
N VAL A 225 6.45 -2.68 -16.68
CA VAL A 225 5.27 -1.81 -16.75
C VAL A 225 5.69 -0.37 -17.04
N LEU A 226 6.79 0.10 -16.43
CA LEU A 226 7.27 1.48 -16.63
C LEU A 226 7.72 1.72 -18.08
N LYS A 227 8.40 0.76 -18.70
CA LYS A 227 8.91 0.90 -20.09
C LYS A 227 7.79 0.91 -21.15
N SER A 228 6.61 0.41 -20.80
CA SER A 228 5.48 0.28 -21.72
C SER A 228 4.33 1.25 -21.41
N ASN A 229 4.41 2.00 -20.30
CA ASN A 229 3.39 2.94 -19.87
C ASN A 229 4.01 4.21 -19.26
N ASP A 230 4.15 5.24 -20.08
CA ASP A 230 4.74 6.52 -19.66
C ASP A 230 3.98 7.20 -18.51
N ARG A 231 2.66 7.00 -18.41
CA ARG A 231 1.87 7.57 -17.32
C ARG A 231 2.21 6.91 -15.99
N PHE A 232 2.38 5.58 -15.99
CA PHE A 232 2.86 4.86 -14.81
C PHE A 232 4.30 5.20 -14.48
N ASN A 233 5.15 5.37 -15.50
CA ASN A 233 6.54 5.77 -15.32
C ASN A 233 6.66 7.14 -14.61
N ARG A 234 5.94 8.16 -15.10
CA ARG A 234 5.88 9.48 -14.43
C ARG A 234 5.36 9.37 -13.00
N TYR A 235 4.31 8.58 -12.78
CA TYR A 235 3.78 8.32 -11.44
C TYR A 235 4.83 7.71 -10.50
N MET A 236 5.60 6.73 -10.99
CA MET A 236 6.66 6.09 -10.22
C MET A 236 7.82 7.03 -9.89
N SER A 237 8.15 7.95 -10.79
CA SER A 237 9.13 9.02 -10.54
C SER A 237 8.75 9.85 -9.31
N GLU A 238 7.50 10.35 -9.26
CA GLU A 238 6.98 11.12 -8.13
C GLU A 238 6.83 10.27 -6.86
N PHE A 239 6.36 9.02 -7.01
CA PHE A 239 6.25 8.08 -5.89
C PHE A 239 7.60 7.81 -5.22
N LEU A 240 8.65 7.59 -6.01
CA LEU A 240 9.99 7.30 -5.51
C LEU A 240 10.64 8.52 -4.86
N ASP A 241 10.39 9.72 -5.39
CA ASP A 241 10.81 10.99 -4.77
C ASP A 241 10.13 11.22 -3.42
N GLY A 242 8.90 10.70 -3.25
CA GLY A 242 8.11 10.93 -2.04
C GLY A 242 7.66 12.39 -1.88
N LEU A 243 7.90 13.20 -2.90
CA LEU A 243 7.66 14.63 -2.94
C LEU A 243 6.80 14.94 -4.18
N PRO A 244 5.59 15.46 -4.00
CA PRO A 244 4.75 15.81 -5.15
C PRO A 244 5.43 16.83 -6.06
N THR A 245 5.21 16.74 -7.37
CA THR A 245 5.95 17.56 -8.36
C THR A 245 5.75 19.06 -8.15
N TRP A 246 4.54 19.48 -7.77
CA TRP A 246 4.25 20.88 -7.43
C TRP A 246 5.09 21.37 -6.24
N LEU A 247 5.33 20.51 -5.25
CA LEU A 247 6.09 20.87 -4.05
C LEU A 247 7.59 20.87 -4.34
N LYS A 248 8.07 19.88 -5.09
CA LYS A 248 9.45 19.82 -5.57
C LYS A 248 9.82 21.08 -6.36
N SER A 249 8.98 21.43 -7.32
CA SER A 249 9.18 22.60 -8.17
C SER A 249 9.08 23.91 -7.37
N TRP A 250 8.12 24.01 -6.42
CA TRP A 250 8.05 25.15 -5.51
C TRP A 250 9.30 25.32 -4.65
N VAL A 251 9.91 24.23 -4.17
CA VAL A 251 11.19 24.29 -3.44
C VAL A 251 12.29 24.76 -4.38
N GLU A 252 12.43 24.17 -5.57
CA GLU A 252 13.47 24.52 -6.55
C GLU A 252 13.40 25.99 -7.01
N GLU A 253 12.20 26.54 -7.23
CA GLU A 253 12.01 27.96 -7.56
C GLU A 253 12.51 28.89 -6.46
N HIS A 254 12.38 28.47 -5.21
CA HIS A 254 12.59 29.33 -4.05
C HIS A 254 13.92 29.09 -3.33
N SER A 255 14.58 27.94 -3.53
CA SER A 255 15.97 27.68 -3.13
C SER A 255 16.98 28.37 -4.05
N LYS A 256 16.59 28.76 -5.28
CA LYS A 256 17.46 29.51 -6.20
C LYS A 256 17.47 31.02 -5.97
N GLY A 257 16.66 31.51 -5.02
CA GLY A 257 16.51 32.92 -4.68
C GLY A 257 17.13 33.32 -3.34
N GLU A 258 17.88 32.41 -2.71
CA GLU A 258 18.77 32.64 -1.55
C GLU A 258 20.22 32.42 -2.00
#